data_AF-A0A1I7ZCA3-F1
#
_entry.id   AF-A0A1I7ZCA3-F1
#
_cell.length_a   1.000
_cell.length_b   1.000
_cell.length_c   1.000
_cell.angle_alpha   90.00
_cell.angle_beta   90.00
_cell.angle_gamma   90.00
#
_symmetry.space_group_name_H-M   'P 1'
#
loop_
_entity.id
_entity.type
_entity.pdbx_description
1 polymer ?
#
loop_
_entity_poly.entity_id
_entity_poly.type
_entity_poly.pdbx_seq_one_letter_code
_entity_poly.pdbx_strand_id
1 'polypeptide(L)'
;MPCLRTIVSQVDKKCNAECAIKSEKTLSKEQKLKATCKQVECNTLCYFENFSKYCPDAKDLLMRINLRQTQELTRATPSHQVETMEAECRNIHDLNYMKMRFVAI
;
A
#
# COMPACT_ATOMS: atom_id res chain seq x y z
N MET A 1 -2.59 10.38 -18.51
CA MET A 1 -1.33 9.69 -18.88
C MET A 1 -1.64 8.38 -19.60
N PRO A 2 -1.37 8.28 -20.92
CA PRO A 2 -1.62 7.07 -21.72
C PRO A 2 -0.84 5.84 -21.22
N CYS A 3 0.43 6.01 -20.82
CA CYS A 3 1.28 4.92 -20.34
C CYS A 3 0.60 4.09 -19.23
N LEU A 4 0.10 4.75 -18.17
CA LEU A 4 -0.55 4.06 -17.04
C LEU A 4 -1.75 3.21 -17.48
N ARG A 5 -2.55 3.70 -18.45
CA ARG A 5 -3.72 2.96 -18.95
C ARG A 5 -3.33 1.67 -19.68
N THR A 6 -2.19 1.66 -20.35
CA THR A 6 -1.73 0.49 -21.10
C THR A 6 -1.25 -0.63 -20.18
N ILE A 7 -0.61 -0.28 -19.07
CA ILE A 7 0.02 -1.26 -18.18
C ILE A 7 -0.83 -1.60 -16.95
N VAL A 8 -1.93 -0.87 -16.67
CA VAL A 8 -2.75 -1.07 -15.47
C VAL A 8 -3.18 -2.52 -15.25
N SER A 9 -3.71 -3.19 -16.28
CA SER A 9 -4.18 -4.58 -16.17
C SER A 9 -3.02 -5.55 -15.84
N GLN A 10 -1.84 -5.31 -16.43
CA GLN A 10 -0.65 -6.11 -16.16
C GLN A 10 -0.15 -5.91 -14.73
N VAL A 11 -0.12 -4.65 -14.26
CA VAL A 11 0.32 -4.31 -12.90
C VAL A 11 -0.68 -4.85 -11.87
N ASP A 12 -1.98 -4.66 -12.07
CA ASP A 12 -3.04 -5.18 -11.20
C ASP A 12 -2.91 -6.70 -11.04
N LYS A 13 -2.79 -7.43 -12.14
CA LYS A 13 -2.64 -8.89 -12.11
C LYS A 13 -1.39 -9.30 -11.34
N LYS A 14 -0.28 -8.60 -11.53
CA LYS A 14 0.99 -8.88 -10.84
C LYS A 14 0.87 -8.62 -9.35
N CYS A 15 0.45 -7.42 -8.95
CA CYS A 15 0.42 -7.03 -7.54
C CYS A 15 -0.61 -7.82 -6.74
N ASN A 16 -1.79 -8.10 -7.31
CA ASN A 16 -2.78 -8.92 -6.62
C ASN A 16 -2.31 -10.38 -6.42
N ALA A 17 -1.50 -10.93 -7.34
CA ALA A 17 -0.91 -12.26 -7.19
C ALA A 17 0.23 -12.26 -6.17
N GLU A 18 1.10 -11.25 -6.21
CA GLU A 18 2.28 -11.11 -5.33
C GLU A 18 1.87 -10.86 -3.87
N CYS A 19 0.87 -10.00 -3.66
CA CYS A 19 0.41 -9.57 -2.35
C CYS A 19 -0.81 -10.37 -1.84
N ALA A 20 -1.13 -11.51 -2.46
CA ALA A 20 -2.26 -12.34 -2.04
C ALA A 20 -2.07 -12.87 -0.61
N ILE A 21 -3.07 -12.69 0.25
CA ILE A 21 -3.10 -13.35 1.56
C ILE A 21 -3.35 -14.85 1.30
N LYS A 22 -2.38 -15.69 1.69
CA LYS A 22 -2.58 -17.14 1.72
C LYS A 22 -3.64 -17.45 2.77
N SER A 23 -4.83 -17.83 2.32
CA SER A 23 -5.95 -18.17 3.18
C SER A 23 -5.74 -19.55 3.80
N GLU A 24 -4.94 -19.61 4.87
CA GLU A 24 -5.04 -20.74 5.78
C GLU A 24 -6.40 -20.69 6.48
N LYS A 25 -7.14 -21.80 6.47
CA LYS A 25 -8.56 -21.89 6.84
C LYS A 25 -8.86 -21.61 8.33
N THR A 26 -7.88 -21.14 9.11
CA THR A 26 -7.93 -21.02 10.59
C THR A 26 -7.32 -19.73 11.14
N LEU A 27 -7.33 -18.62 10.38
CA LEU A 27 -6.90 -17.33 10.94
C LEU A 27 -7.95 -16.73 11.88
N SER A 28 -7.52 -16.32 13.07
CA SER A 28 -8.32 -15.51 14.01
C SER A 28 -8.67 -14.14 13.39
N LYS A 29 -9.64 -13.42 13.98
CA LYS A 29 -10.03 -12.08 13.50
C LYS A 29 -8.84 -11.11 13.50
N GLU A 30 -8.02 -11.17 14.53
CA GLU A 30 -6.81 -10.35 14.67
C GLU A 30 -5.75 -10.70 13.63
N GLN A 31 -5.50 -12.00 13.41
CA GLN A 31 -4.57 -12.46 12.38
C GLN A 31 -5.04 -12.08 10.97
N LYS A 32 -6.35 -12.13 10.70
CA LYS A 32 -6.94 -11.66 9.44
C LYS A 32 -6.70 -10.16 9.25
N LEU A 33 -6.97 -9.35 10.27
CA LEU A 33 -6.75 -7.90 10.22
C LEU A 33 -5.29 -7.57 9.92
N LYS A 34 -4.37 -8.21 10.64
CA LYS A 34 -2.92 -8.09 10.44
C LYS A 34 -2.52 -8.47 9.00
N ALA A 35 -3.01 -9.58 8.49
CA ALA A 35 -2.75 -10.02 7.12
C ALA A 35 -3.32 -9.02 6.08
N THR A 36 -4.51 -8.48 6.32
CA THR A 36 -5.11 -7.44 5.47
C THR A 36 -4.27 -6.17 5.44
N CYS A 37 -3.78 -5.69 6.59
CA CYS A 37 -2.92 -4.51 6.64
C CYS A 37 -1.59 -4.74 5.90
N LYS A 38 -0.96 -5.92 6.04
CA LYS A 38 0.23 -6.28 5.24
C LYS A 38 -0.07 -6.33 3.75
N GLN A 39 -1.22 -6.87 3.37
CA GLN A 39 -1.62 -6.92 1.96
C GLN A 39 -1.83 -5.52 1.39
N VAL A 40 -2.43 -4.60 2.14
CA VAL A 40 -2.58 -3.19 1.74
C VAL A 40 -1.21 -2.56 1.54
N GLU A 41 -0.30 -2.67 2.52
CA GLU A 41 1.06 -2.16 2.41
C GLU A 41 1.78 -2.74 1.17
N CYS A 42 1.76 -4.06 1.00
CA CYS A 42 2.37 -4.75 -0.14
C CYS A 42 1.81 -4.25 -1.47
N ASN A 43 0.48 -4.19 -1.60
CA ASN A 43 -0.17 -3.73 -2.82
C ASN A 43 0.25 -2.29 -3.15
N THR A 44 0.18 -1.38 -2.18
CA THR A 44 0.58 0.02 -2.35
C THR A 44 2.02 0.15 -2.86
N LEU A 45 2.96 -0.61 -2.28
CA LEU A 45 4.36 -0.60 -2.71
C LEU A 45 4.56 -1.25 -4.09
N CYS A 46 3.93 -2.40 -4.34
CA CYS A 46 4.00 -3.09 -5.62
C CYS A 46 3.45 -2.24 -6.75
N TYR A 47 2.32 -1.57 -6.55
CA TYR A 47 1.75 -0.65 -7.52
C TYR A 47 2.71 0.50 -7.81
N PHE A 48 3.24 1.15 -6.77
CA PHE A 48 4.20 2.24 -6.94
C PHE A 48 5.44 1.80 -7.72
N GLU A 49 6.06 0.68 -7.36
CA GLU A 49 7.24 0.14 -8.03
C GLU A 49 6.96 -0.17 -9.50
N ASN A 50 5.92 -0.94 -9.78
CA ASN A 50 5.66 -1.39 -11.15
C ASN A 50 5.18 -0.24 -12.04
N PHE A 51 4.31 0.65 -11.54
CA PHE A 51 3.92 1.84 -12.30
C PHE A 51 5.11 2.75 -12.57
N SER A 52 5.99 2.97 -11.60
CA SER A 52 7.19 3.79 -11.78
C SER A 52 8.20 3.15 -12.72
N LYS A 53 8.30 1.81 -12.73
CA LYS A 53 9.15 1.06 -13.65
C LYS A 53 8.67 1.15 -15.09
N TYR A 54 7.37 0.99 -15.34
CA TYR A 54 6.80 1.03 -16.70
C TYR A 54 6.55 2.46 -17.19
N CYS A 55 6.27 3.40 -16.29
CA CYS A 55 6.00 4.80 -16.61
C CYS A 55 6.85 5.74 -15.72
N PRO A 56 8.18 5.86 -15.97
CA PRO A 56 9.09 6.63 -15.11
C PRO A 56 8.68 8.09 -14.90
N ASP A 57 8.14 8.74 -15.94
CA ASP A 57 7.66 10.13 -15.88
C ASP A 57 6.51 10.32 -14.88
N ALA A 58 5.84 9.23 -14.48
CA ALA A 58 4.79 9.27 -13.47
C ALA A 58 5.30 9.11 -12.03
N LYS A 59 6.57 8.71 -11.81
CA LYS A 59 7.10 8.33 -10.48
C LYS A 59 6.83 9.41 -9.41
N ASP A 60 7.21 10.66 -9.68
CA ASP A 60 7.02 11.76 -8.71
C ASP A 60 5.56 12.10 -8.46
N LEU A 61 4.71 11.98 -9.49
CA LEU A 61 3.27 12.17 -9.34
C LEU A 61 2.68 11.05 -8.49
N LEU A 62 3.03 9.81 -8.77
CA LEU A 62 2.57 8.63 -8.03
C LEU A 62 3.02 8.69 -6.56
N MET A 63 4.26 9.11 -6.29
CA MET A 63 4.76 9.25 -4.92
C MET A 63 3.95 10.31 -4.17
N ARG A 64 3.69 11.47 -4.79
CA ARG A 64 2.84 12.52 -4.18
C ARG A 64 1.41 12.04 -3.92
N ILE A 65 0.82 11.30 -4.86
CA ILE A 65 -0.54 10.74 -4.68
C ILE A 65 -0.56 9.77 -3.51
N ASN A 66 0.37 8.82 -3.44
CA ASN A 66 0.41 7.84 -2.36
C ASN A 66 0.65 8.49 -0.99
N LEU A 67 1.57 9.45 -0.89
CA LEU A 67 1.81 10.17 0.37
C LEU A 67 0.59 10.97 0.80
N ARG A 68 -0.11 11.61 -0.14
CA ARG A 68 -1.37 12.31 0.15
C ARG A 68 -2.44 11.34 0.64
N GLN A 69 -2.58 10.17 0.02
CA GLN A 69 -3.54 9.15 0.47
C GLN A 69 -3.21 8.66 1.88
N THR A 70 -1.94 8.44 2.21
CA THR A 70 -1.52 8.12 3.59
C THR A 70 -1.88 9.25 4.55
N GLN A 71 -1.60 10.51 4.20
CA GLN A 71 -1.96 11.67 5.04
C GLN A 71 -3.47 11.76 5.31
N GLU A 72 -4.29 11.57 4.28
CA GLU A 72 -5.75 11.61 4.43
C GLU A 72 -6.26 10.44 5.28
N LEU A 73 -5.65 9.24 5.14
CA LEU A 73 -5.95 8.09 5.98
C LEU A 73 -5.59 8.36 7.47
N THR A 74 -4.45 8.98 7.73
CA THR A 74 -4.05 9.40 9.08
C THR A 74 -5.06 10.40 9.66
N ARG A 75 -5.48 11.40 8.86
CA ARG A 75 -6.44 12.44 9.30
C ARG A 75 -7.83 11.89 9.57
N ALA A 76 -8.27 10.93 8.77
CA ALA A 76 -9.59 10.31 8.91
C ALA A 76 -9.68 9.39 10.14
N THR A 77 -8.55 9.01 10.73
CA THR A 77 -8.48 8.04 11.83
C THR A 77 -8.06 8.73 13.12
N PRO A 78 -8.90 8.74 14.18
CA PRO A 78 -8.52 9.33 15.45
C PRO A 78 -7.22 8.72 16.01
N SER A 79 -6.33 9.53 16.58
CA SER A 79 -5.02 9.10 17.05
C SER A 79 -5.08 7.94 18.05
N HIS A 80 -6.02 8.00 19.00
CA HIS A 80 -6.23 6.92 19.98
C HIS A 80 -6.59 5.57 19.33
N GLN A 81 -7.24 5.57 18.16
CA GLN A 81 -7.53 4.33 17.45
C GLN A 81 -6.26 3.78 16.83
N VAL A 82 -5.47 4.63 16.16
CA VAL A 82 -4.19 4.24 15.56
C VAL A 82 -3.25 3.65 16.61
N GLU A 83 -3.14 4.25 17.79
CA GLU A 83 -2.28 3.76 18.88
C GLU A 83 -2.63 2.34 19.33
N THR A 84 -3.92 1.99 19.29
CA THR A 84 -4.42 0.64 19.66
C THR A 84 -4.38 -0.39 18.53
N MET A 85 -4.08 0.02 17.29
CA MET A 85 -4.02 -0.90 16.16
C MET A 85 -2.78 -1.80 16.23
N GLU A 86 -2.85 -2.96 15.59
CA GLU A 86 -1.67 -3.80 15.32
C GLU A 86 -0.60 -3.04 14.54
N ALA A 87 0.67 -3.40 14.75
CA ALA A 87 1.82 -2.72 14.15
C ALA A 87 1.71 -2.61 12.62
N GLU A 88 1.30 -3.69 11.96
CA GLU A 88 1.06 -3.73 10.51
C GLU A 88 0.05 -2.69 10.03
N CYS A 89 -1.01 -2.48 10.81
CA CYS A 89 -2.01 -1.47 10.48
C CYS A 89 -1.49 -0.08 10.80
N ARG A 90 -0.77 0.13 11.91
CA ARG A 90 -0.16 1.44 12.20
C ARG A 90 0.78 1.91 11.09
N ASN A 91 1.54 0.99 10.49
CA ASN A 91 2.46 1.29 9.40
C ASN A 91 1.79 1.97 8.20
N ILE A 92 0.61 1.52 7.78
CA ILE A 92 -0.09 2.13 6.64
C ILE A 92 -0.69 3.51 6.97
N HIS A 93 -0.83 3.85 8.25
CA HIS A 93 -1.21 5.18 8.73
C HIS A 93 -0.01 6.09 9.02
N ASP A 94 1.21 5.56 9.07
CA ASP A 94 2.43 6.32 9.35
C ASP A 94 3.01 6.89 8.05
N LEU A 95 2.88 8.21 7.90
CA LEU A 95 3.40 8.93 6.76
C LEU A 95 4.91 8.79 6.58
N ASN A 96 5.67 8.83 7.66
CA ASN A 96 7.13 8.74 7.60
C ASN A 96 7.56 7.33 7.20
N TYR A 97 6.92 6.32 7.80
CA TYR A 97 7.12 4.94 7.42
C TYR A 97 6.86 4.73 5.93
N MET A 98 5.66 5.09 5.43
CA MET A 98 5.32 4.90 4.02
C MET A 98 6.24 5.69 3.09
N LYS A 99 6.61 6.93 3.45
CA LYS A 99 7.58 7.72 2.69
C LYS A 99 8.93 7.02 2.57
N MET A 100 9.46 6.47 3.66
CA MET A 100 10.72 5.72 3.62
C MET A 100 10.61 4.49 2.70
N ARG A 101 9.47 3.79 2.74
CA ARG A 101 9.24 2.63 1.86
C ARG A 101 9.20 3.01 0.38
N PHE A 102 8.59 4.14 0.01
CA PHE A 102 8.59 4.62 -1.37
C PHE A 102 9.97 5.10 -1.84
N VAL A 103 10.73 5.78 -0.98
CA VAL A 103 12.09 6.26 -1.32
C VAL A 103 13.07 5.10 -1.52
N ALA A 104 12.84 3.95 -0.89
CA ALA A 104 13.65 2.75 -1.06
C ALA A 104 13.42 2.03 -2.41
N ILE A 105 12.47 2.48 -3.23
CA ILE A 105 12.10 1.95 -4.56
C ILE A 105 12.60 2.91 -5.66
#